data_AF-A0A952JVF7-F1
#
_entry.id   AF-A0A952JVF7-F1
#
_cell.length_a   1.000
_cell.length_b   1.000
_cell.length_c   1.000
_cell.angle_alpha   90.00
_cell.angle_beta   90.00
_cell.angle_gamma   90.00
#
_symmetry.space_group_name_H-M   'P 1'
#
loop_
_entity.id
_entity.type
_entity.pdbx_description
1 polymer ?
#
loop_
_entity_poly.entity_id
_entity_poly.type
_entity_poly.pdbx_seq_one_letter_code
_entity_poly.pdbx_strand_id
1 'polypeptide(L)' 'MAVKLIIKISEPELRKLVAELPEQYREVVLLYCLNNLTKKAVADKVNLSYGVTRNRLSKGIYLLKKVLKHENESED' A
#
# COMPACT_ATOMS: atom_id res chain seq x y z
N MET A 1 2.94 4.56 -12.70
CA MET A 1 4.34 4.12 -12.43
C MET A 1 4.61 3.64 -10.99
N ALA A 2 3.95 4.14 -9.93
CA ALA A 2 4.28 3.73 -8.55
C ALA A 2 3.95 2.26 -8.16
N VAL A 3 3.01 1.61 -8.85
CA VAL A 3 2.52 0.25 -8.50
C VAL A 3 3.50 -0.85 -8.88
N LYS A 4 4.25 -0.66 -9.98
CA LYS A 4 5.15 -1.70 -10.54
C LYS A 4 6.21 -2.20 -9.56
N LEU A 5 6.54 -1.43 -8.51
CA LEU A 5 7.49 -1.81 -7.47
C LEU A 5 6.92 -2.79 -6.43
N ILE A 6 5.61 -2.82 -6.19
CA ILE A 6 4.98 -3.68 -5.18
C ILE A 6 4.73 -5.10 -5.73
N ILE A 7 4.74 -5.28 -7.06
CA ILE A 7 4.33 -6.54 -7.74
C ILE A 7 5.38 -7.66 -7.57
N LYS A 8 6.57 -7.38 -7.02
CA LYS A 8 7.61 -8.39 -6.79
C LYS A 8 7.54 -9.10 -5.43
N ILE A 9 6.64 -8.68 -4.54
CA ILE A 9 6.53 -9.19 -3.17
C ILE A 9 5.44 -10.27 -3.13
N SER A 10 5.62 -11.32 -2.33
CA SER A 10 4.61 -12.37 -2.18
C SER A 10 3.36 -11.84 -1.45
N GLU A 11 2.16 -12.37 -1.75
CA GLU A 11 0.92 -12.00 -1.04
C GLU A 11 1.04 -12.07 0.51
N PRO A 12 1.56 -13.16 1.12
CA PRO A 12 1.63 -13.25 2.57
C PRO A 12 2.58 -12.20 3.18
N GLU A 13 3.67 -11.89 2.51
CA GLU A 13 4.64 -10.88 2.93
C GLU A 13 4.08 -9.46 2.79
N LEU A 14 3.40 -9.17 1.68
CA LEU A 14 2.65 -7.93 1.51
C LEU A 14 1.62 -7.73 2.63
N ARG A 15 0.90 -8.79 3.03
CA ARG A 15 -0.08 -8.72 4.13
C ARG A 15 0.59 -8.37 5.46
N LYS A 16 1.77 -8.93 5.76
CA LYS A 16 2.56 -8.58 6.95
C LYS A 16 2.98 -7.12 6.94
N LEU A 17 3.58 -6.67 5.84
CA LEU A 17 4.03 -5.28 5.69
C LEU A 17 2.88 -4.27 5.76
N VAL A 18 1.74 -4.61 5.17
CA VAL A 18 0.53 -3.79 5.28
C VAL A 18 0.02 -3.77 6.71
N ALA A 19 0.08 -4.88 7.45
CA ALA A 19 -0.35 -4.92 8.85
C ALA A 19 0.42 -3.95 9.75
N GLU A 20 1.69 -3.70 9.45
CA GLU A 20 2.55 -2.73 10.16
C GLU A 20 2.24 -1.27 9.83
N LEU A 21 1.52 -1.00 8.73
CA LEU A 21 1.12 0.37 8.40
C LEU A 21 0.11 0.91 9.42
N PRO A 22 0.11 2.23 9.67
CA PRO A 22 -0.98 2.89 10.37
C PRO A 22 -2.35 2.55 9.75
N GLU A 23 -3.36 2.36 10.60
CA GLU A 23 -4.70 1.87 10.22
C GLU A 23 -5.32 2.67 9.07
N GLN A 24 -5.16 3.99 9.10
CA GLN A 24 -5.64 4.90 8.06
C GLN A 24 -5.07 4.65 6.65
N TYR A 25 -3.97 3.91 6.53
CA TYR A 25 -3.35 3.54 5.26
C TYR A 25 -3.56 2.06 4.89
N ARG A 26 -3.71 1.19 5.91
CA ARG A 26 -3.84 -0.27 5.77
C ARG A 26 -4.85 -0.68 4.71
N GLU A 27 -6.10 -0.30 4.92
CA GLU A 27 -7.24 -0.74 4.10
C GLU A 27 -7.11 -0.25 2.64
N VAL A 28 -6.72 1.01 2.48
CA VAL A 28 -6.56 1.67 1.18
C VAL A 28 -5.48 0.98 0.33
N VAL A 29 -4.36 0.65 0.98
CA VAL A 29 -3.23 -0.04 0.36
C VAL A 29 -3.57 -1.50 0.06
N LEU A 30 -4.19 -2.21 1.00
CA LEU A 30 -4.61 -3.60 0.84
C LEU A 30 -5.56 -3.76 -0.36
N LEU A 31 -6.58 -2.91 -0.44
CA LEU A 31 -7.56 -2.89 -1.53
C LEU A 31 -6.89 -2.60 -2.87
N TYR A 32 -5.93 -1.68 -2.90
CA TYR A 32 -5.23 -1.32 -4.11
C TYR A 32 -4.27 -2.42 -4.61
N CYS A 33 -3.51 -3.02 -3.69
CA CYS A 33 -2.46 -3.97 -4.02
C CYS A 33 -2.97 -5.40 -4.21
N LEU A 34 -3.91 -5.87 -3.39
CA LEU A 34 -4.43 -7.24 -3.48
C LEU A 34 -5.58 -7.38 -4.48
N ASN A 35 -6.45 -6.36 -4.58
CA ASN A 35 -7.63 -6.44 -5.42
C ASN A 35 -7.45 -5.76 -6.79
N ASN A 36 -6.25 -5.26 -7.11
CA ASN A 36 -5.95 -4.50 -8.33
C ASN A 36 -6.97 -3.38 -8.63
N LEU A 37 -7.55 -2.79 -7.58
CA LEU A 37 -8.59 -1.79 -7.73
C LEU A 37 -7.99 -0.45 -8.19
N THR A 38 -8.74 0.28 -9.00
CA THR A 38 -8.37 1.66 -9.32
C THR A 38 -8.51 2.54 -8.09
N LYS A 39 -7.76 3.65 -8.03
CA LYS A 39 -7.84 4.61 -6.91
C LYS A 39 -9.26 5.12 -6.67
N LYS A 40 -10.06 5.23 -7.73
CA LYS A 40 -11.46 5.63 -7.65
C LYS A 40 -12.30 4.53 -7.00
N ALA A 41 -12.18 3.29 -7.48
CA ALA A 41 -12.87 2.14 -6.89
C ALA A 41 -12.49 1.90 -5.43
N VAL A 42 -11.23 2.15 -5.05
CA VAL A 42 -10.81 2.12 -3.65
C VAL A 42 -11.53 3.22 -2.86
N ALA A 43 -11.57 4.45 -3.37
CA ALA A 43 -12.25 5.58 -2.70
C ALA A 43 -13.73 5.29 -2.46
N ASP A 44 -14.40 4.72 -3.47
CA ASP A 44 -15.79 4.30 -3.40
C ASP A 44 -15.98 3.19 -2.36
N LYS A 45 -15.06 2.22 -2.29
CA LYS A 45 -15.10 1.11 -1.31
C LYS A 45 -14.92 1.57 0.14
N VAL A 46 -13.96 2.45 0.39
CA VAL A 46 -13.66 2.93 1.76
C VAL A 46 -14.54 4.13 2.17
N ASN A 47 -15.46 4.55 1.29
CA ASN A 47 -16.34 5.70 1.49
C ASN A 47 -15.59 6.99 1.87
N LEU A 48 -14.47 7.25 1.17
CA LEU A 48 -13.65 8.46 1.36
C LEU A 48 -13.59 9.26 0.08
N SER A 49 -13.38 10.58 0.19
CA SER A 49 -13.16 11.40 -0.98
C SER A 49 -11.93 10.95 -1.76
N TYR A 50 -11.99 11.08 -3.10
CA TYR A 50 -10.88 10.70 -3.97
C TYR A 50 -9.55 11.38 -3.57
N GLY A 51 -9.60 12.62 -3.09
CA GLY A 51 -8.45 13.36 -2.59
C GLY A 51 -7.83 12.72 -1.34
N VAL A 52 -8.66 12.35 -0.36
CA VAL A 52 -8.22 11.68 0.88
C VAL A 52 -7.66 10.30 0.56
N THR A 53 -8.36 9.52 -0.26
CA THR A 53 -7.91 8.19 -0.72
C THR A 53 -6.57 8.28 -1.44
N ARG A 54 -6.42 9.23 -2.38
CA ARG A 54 -5.16 9.44 -3.10
C ARG A 54 -4.01 9.78 -2.14
N ASN A 55 -4.24 10.66 -1.17
CA ASN A 55 -3.22 11.05 -0.19
C ASN A 55 -2.82 9.85 0.69
N ARG A 56 -3.81 9.14 1.24
CA ARG A 56 -3.59 7.93 2.05
C ARG A 56 -2.85 6.84 1.27
N LEU A 57 -3.22 6.61 0.01
CA LEU A 57 -2.57 5.62 -0.84
C LEU A 57 -1.12 6.02 -1.14
N SER A 58 -0.86 7.28 -1.50
CA SER A 58 0.51 7.75 -1.74
C SER A 58 1.39 7.62 -0.50
N LYS A 59 0.89 8.01 0.68
CA LYS A 59 1.61 7.89 1.95
C LYS A 59 1.82 6.43 2.36
N GLY A 60 0.79 5.59 2.24
CA GLY A 60 0.88 4.16 2.54
C GLY A 60 1.89 3.44 1.65
N ILE A 61 1.89 3.71 0.34
CA ILE A 61 2.89 3.18 -0.60
C ILE A 61 4.29 3.68 -0.26
N TYR A 62 4.43 4.95 0.11
CA TYR A 62 5.73 5.51 0.52
C TYR A 62 6.28 4.81 1.78
N LEU A 63 5.44 4.59 2.79
CA LEU A 63 5.81 3.87 4.01
C LEU A 63 6.19 2.41 3.69
N LEU A 64 5.39 1.70 2.89
CA LEU A 64 5.71 0.35 2.42
C LEU A 64 7.07 0.27 1.74
N LYS A 65 7.37 1.22 0.84
CA LYS A 65 8.67 1.30 0.17
C LYS A 65 9.81 1.55 1.16
N LYS A 66 9.57 2.32 2.21
CA LYS A 66 10.58 2.59 3.23
C LYS A 66 10.91 1.33 4.02
N VAL A 67 9.89 0.55 4.41
CA VAL A 67 10.09 -0.74 5.11
C VAL A 67 10.83 -1.72 4.21
N LEU A 68 10.40 -1.89 2.95
CA LEU A 68 11.04 -2.78 1.98
C LEU A 68 12.50 -2.42 1.69
N LYS A 69 12.83 -1.13 1.66
CA LYS A 69 14.22 -0.68 1.50
C LYS A 69 15.08 -1.03 2.71
N HIS A 70 14.53 -0.85 3.91
CA HIS A 70 15.25 -1.16 5.14
C HIS A 70 15.52 -2.67 5.28
N GLU A 71 14.57 -3.53 4.88
CA GLU A 71 14.81 -4.98 4.88
C GLU A 71 15.91 -5.40 3.89
N ASN A 72 16.00 -4.76 2.72
CA ASN A 72 17.06 -5.05 1.75
C ASN A 72 18.45 -4.51 2.17
N GLU A 73 18.52 -3.54 3.07
CA GLU A 73 19.79 -3.01 3.62
C GLU A 73 20.23 -3.73 4.90
N SER A 74 19.47 -4.72 5.38
CA SER A 74 19.78 -5.49 6.60
C SER A 74 20.49 -6.83 6.31
N GLU A 75 20.79 -7.12 5.04
CA GLU A 75 21.62 -8.24 4.59
C GLU A 75 22.95 -7.71 4.02
N ASP A 76 23.79 -7.10 4.87
CA ASP A 76 25.21 -6.85 4.62
C ASP A 76 26.00 -6.95 5.95
#